data_AF-J9C439-F1
#
_entry.id   AF-J9C439-F1
#
_cell.length_a   1.000
_cell.length_b   1.000
_cell.length_c   1.000
_cell.angle_alpha   90.00
_cell.angle_beta   90.00
_cell.angle_gamma   90.00
#
_symmetry.space_group_name_H-M   'P 1'
#
loop_
_entity.id
_entity.type
_entity.pdbx_description
1 polymer ?
#
loop_
_entity_poly.entity_id
_entity_poly.type
_entity_poly.pdbx_seq_one_letter_code
_entity_poly.pdbx_strand_id
1 'polypeptide(L)' 'MAGAVGGGGLGDLGIRYGYQRFMPEVMWTVVLILIILVQALQSVGDYLVRRLSHK' A
#
# COMPACT_ATOMS: atom_id res chain seq x y z
N MET A 1 5.86 -10.49 -6.47
CA MET A 1 5.89 -9.43 -5.43
C MET A 1 6.25 -8.10 -6.08
N ALA A 2 5.28 -7.23 -6.34
CA ALA A 2 5.48 -5.98 -7.10
C ALA A 2 6.45 -4.98 -6.44
N GLY A 3 6.68 -5.06 -5.12
CA GLY A 3 7.70 -4.28 -4.41
C GLY A 3 9.13 -4.84 -4.51
N ALA A 4 9.31 -6.12 -4.87
CA ALA A 4 10.61 -6.77 -4.96
C ALA A 4 11.25 -6.65 -6.36
N VAL A 5 10.47 -6.31 -7.38
CA VAL A 5 10.92 -6.18 -8.76
C VAL A 5 11.15 -4.70 -9.10
N GLY A 6 12.22 -4.12 -8.55
CA GLY A 6 13.00 -3.05 -9.21
C GLY A 6 12.46 -1.62 -9.29
N GLY A 7 11.48 -1.18 -8.49
CA GLY A 7 10.83 0.13 -8.67
C GLY A 7 11.08 1.25 -7.63
N GLY A 8 11.79 1.00 -6.52
CA GLY A 8 12.05 2.04 -5.51
C GLY A 8 10.81 2.58 -4.76
N GLY A 9 9.74 1.76 -4.65
CA GLY A 9 8.51 2.15 -3.95
C GLY A 9 8.54 1.94 -2.44
N LEU A 10 7.42 2.26 -1.77
CA LEU A 10 7.27 2.13 -0.31
C LEU A 10 7.58 0.71 0.22
N GLY A 11 7.26 -0.34 -0.56
CA GLY A 11 7.59 -1.72 -0.21
C GLY A 11 9.09 -2.01 -0.18
N ASP A 12 9.89 -1.36 -1.06
CA ASP A 12 11.35 -1.48 -1.06
C ASP A 12 11.93 -0.80 0.20
N LEU A 13 11.38 0.35 0.59
CA LEU A 13 11.74 1.02 1.86
C LEU A 13 11.40 0.14 3.07
N GLY A 14 10.22 -0.49 3.08
CA GLY A 14 9.80 -1.42 4.14
C GLY A 14 10.73 -2.63 4.25
N ILE A 15 11.16 -3.20 3.12
CA ILE A 15 12.10 -4.33 3.11
C ILE A 15 13.49 -3.89 3.56
N ARG A 16 14.04 -2.81 3.00
CA ARG A 16 15.43 -2.40 3.27
C ARG A 16 15.62 -1.79 4.64
N TYR A 17 14.72 -0.91 5.06
CA TYR A 17 14.84 -0.19 6.32
C TYR A 17 14.04 -0.87 7.43
N GLY A 18 12.78 -1.22 7.15
CA GLY A 18 11.93 -1.89 8.13
C GLY A 18 12.43 -3.28 8.52
N TYR A 19 12.60 -4.16 7.53
CA TYR A 19 12.95 -5.56 7.76
C TYR A 19 14.46 -5.78 7.88
N GLN A 20 15.23 -5.44 6.85
CA GLN A 20 16.66 -5.76 6.79
C GLN A 20 17.51 -5.00 7.81
N ARG A 21 17.14 -3.75 8.13
CA ARG A 21 17.82 -2.93 9.15
C ARG A 21 17.13 -2.96 10.52
N PHE A 22 16.08 -3.76 10.68
CA PHE A 22 15.30 -3.85 11.93
C PHE A 22 14.86 -2.48 12.48
N MET A 23 14.34 -1.60 11.62
CA MET A 23 13.77 -0.30 12.03
C MET A 23 12.24 -0.41 12.10
N PRO A 24 11.66 -0.83 13.24
CA PRO A 24 10.23 -1.10 13.37
C PRO A 24 9.36 0.13 13.07
N GLU A 25 9.85 1.34 13.36
CA GLU A 25 9.14 2.59 13.05
C GLU A 25 8.91 2.76 11.55
N VAL A 26 9.91 2.41 10.74
CA VAL A 26 9.81 2.48 9.27
C VAL A 26 8.88 1.38 8.75
N MET A 27 8.96 0.18 9.32
CA MET A 27 8.06 -0.93 8.98
C MET A 27 6.60 -0.54 9.20
N TRP A 28 6.26 -0.05 10.39
CA TRP A 28 4.89 0.35 10.73
C TRP A 28 4.38 1.49 9.85
N THR A 29 5.23 2.48 9.57
CA THR A 29 4.88 3.61 8.70
C THR A 29 4.52 3.13 7.29
N VAL A 30 5.37 2.30 6.68
CA VAL A 30 5.13 1.75 5.33
C VAL A 30 3.84 0.93 5.29
N VAL A 31 3.64 0.04 6.27
CA VAL A 31 2.43 -0.80 6.35
C VAL A 31 1.17 0.05 6.43
N LEU A 32 1.14 1.05 7.30
CA LEU A 32 -0.01 1.95 7.44
C LEU A 32 -0.32 2.70 6.15
N ILE A 33 0.70 3.23 5.46
CA ILE A 33 0.49 3.93 4.19
C ILE A 33 -0.10 2.98 3.13
N LEU A 34 0.42 1.76 3.03
CA LEU A 34 -0.11 0.78 2.08
C LEU A 34 -1.56 0.41 2.37
N ILE A 35 -1.92 0.23 3.66
CA ILE A 35 -3.30 -0.04 4.07
C ILE A 35 -4.22 1.12 3.66
N ILE A 36 -3.84 2.36 3.98
CA ILE A 36 -4.66 3.55 3.64
C ILE A 36 -4.83 3.66 2.13
N LEU A 37 -3.77 3.47 1.35
CA LEU A 37 -3.82 3.56 -0.10
C LEU A 37 -4.76 2.50 -0.70
N VAL A 38 -4.64 1.25 -0.25
CA VAL A 38 -5.49 0.16 -0.73
C VAL A 38 -6.95 0.42 -0.35
N GLN A 39 -7.22 0.83 0.89
CA GLN A 39 -8.58 1.14 1.32
C GLN A 39 -9.18 2.32 0.57
N ALA A 40 -8.39 3.36 0.27
CA ALA A 40 -8.85 4.48 -0.54
C ALA A 40 -9.22 4.02 -1.96
N LEU A 41 -8.36 3.20 -2.59
CA LEU A 41 -8.64 2.66 -3.92
C LEU A 41 -9.90 1.78 -3.94
N GLN A 42 -10.05 0.89 -2.96
CA GLN A 42 -11.24 0.05 -2.79
C GLN A 42 -12.49 0.89 -2.58
N SER A 43 -12.44 1.87 -1.67
CA SER A 43 -13.57 2.77 -1.37
C SER A 43 -14.02 3.54 -2.62
N VAL A 44 -13.07 4.04 -3.41
CA VAL A 44 -13.35 4.73 -4.67
C VAL A 44 -13.94 3.77 -5.70
N GLY A 45 -13.38 2.57 -5.83
CA GLY A 45 -13.88 1.53 -6.73
C GLY A 45 -15.33 1.16 -6.39
N ASP A 46 -15.62 0.88 -5.13
CA ASP A 46 -16.95 0.53 -4.64
C ASP A 46 -17.95 1.67 -4.85
N TYR A 47 -17.53 2.91 -4.61
CA TYR A 47 -18.36 4.08 -4.86
C TYR A 47 -18.71 4.23 -6.35
N LEU A 48 -17.72 4.08 -7.25
CA LEU A 48 -17.93 4.17 -8.69
C LEU A 48 -18.83 3.04 -9.20
N VAL A 49 -18.63 1.81 -8.74
CA VAL A 49 -19.48 0.66 -9.10
C VAL A 49 -20.92 0.92 -8.68
N ARG A 50 -21.17 1.36 -7.43
CA ARG A 50 -22.54 1.67 -6.96
C ARG A 50 -23.19 2.79 -7.77
N ARG A 51 -22.40 3.78 -8.21
CA ARG A 51 -22.90 4.89 -9.02
C ARG A 51 -23.25 4.47 -10.44
N LEU A 52 -22.47 3.57 -11.03
CA LEU A 52 -22.64 3.10 -12.42
C LEU A 52 -23.60 1.91 -12.54
N SER A 53 -23.74 1.08 -11.51
CA SER A 53 -24.68 -0.05 -11.46
C SER A 53 -26.13 0.37 -11.19
N HIS A 54 -26.49 1.65 -11.34
CA HIS A 54 -27.91 2.03 -11.50
C HIS A 54 -28.40 1.61 -12.89
N LYS A 55 -28.70 0.32 -13.04
CA LYS A 55 -29.74 -0.21 -13.92
C LYS A 55 -30.76 -0.95 -13.07
#